data_AF-A0A554JWW9-F1
#
_entry.id   AF-A0A554JWW9-F1
#
_cell.length_a   1.000
_cell.length_b   1.000
_cell.length_c   1.000
_cell.angle_alpha   90.00
_cell.angle_beta   90.00
_cell.angle_gamma   90.00
#
_symmetry.space_group_name_H-M   'P 1'
#
loop_
_entity.id
_entity.type
_entity.pdbx_description
1 polymer ?
#
loop_
_entity_poly.entity_id
_entity_poly.type
_entity_poly.pdbx_seq_one_letter_code
_entity_poly.pdbx_strand_id
1 'polypeptide(L)'
;MYRYHHPTPIVIKLTDELGFQLRQKAAEYVAANQNRTGAERGSSEEQGFGALAEMVVRNKLGMPEINPENHPLGYDILLPSGVKLDVKCRGGALAFKEEYESSDGIMREAKHNFFARQIHDEELDTEIYLMTHLETPSNRELPGTTRQRKWIVYICGWVSKERVVREGVYLPRGSLTEQGRTWFTYRGQEVEFYNRNLNGLEKIEDLLSIERTDIEKDKHHQGDLNLTSVDAVRIVYDLIGRGVLSEKHLAFVQKETGLAKIVKPILHSNQYFHLLNWLKGKGVLTDSEIKKAQQILQEEPYSGI
;
A
#
# COMPACT_ATOMS: atom_id res chain seq x y z
N MET A 1 -12.91 -18.71 10.00
CA MET A 1 -12.69 -18.63 8.55
C MET A 1 -13.19 -17.31 8.01
N TYR A 2 -12.28 -16.54 7.47
CA TYR A 2 -12.52 -15.23 6.86
C TYR A 2 -13.40 -15.34 5.60
N ARG A 3 -14.26 -14.33 5.39
CA ARG A 3 -15.06 -14.17 4.17
C ARG A 3 -14.52 -12.98 3.40
N TYR A 4 -14.31 -13.16 2.09
CA TYR A 4 -13.85 -12.06 1.24
C TYR A 4 -14.87 -10.92 1.17
N HIS A 5 -14.37 -9.70 1.32
CA HIS A 5 -15.09 -8.45 1.08
C HIS A 5 -14.30 -7.57 0.11
N HIS A 6 -15.00 -6.75 -0.67
CA HIS A 6 -14.34 -5.69 -1.44
C HIS A 6 -13.71 -4.68 -0.46
N PRO A 7 -12.47 -4.20 -0.70
CA PRO A 7 -11.72 -3.35 0.23
C PRO A 7 -12.30 -1.93 0.32
N THR A 8 -13.43 -1.83 1.05
CA THR A 8 -14.03 -0.55 1.45
C THR A 8 -13.50 -0.18 2.84
N PRO A 9 -12.90 1.01 3.02
CA PRO A 9 -12.29 1.33 4.29
C PRO A 9 -13.28 1.47 5.45
N ILE A 10 -12.95 0.85 6.58
CA ILE A 10 -13.66 1.07 7.85
C ILE A 10 -13.15 2.38 8.44
N VAL A 11 -14.08 3.29 8.76
CA VAL A 11 -13.75 4.65 9.23
C VAL A 11 -13.84 4.75 10.74
N ILE A 12 -12.72 5.04 11.40
CA ILE A 12 -12.63 5.23 12.85
C ILE A 12 -12.23 6.68 13.15
N LYS A 13 -13.16 7.45 13.71
CA LYS A 13 -12.89 8.82 14.16
C LYS A 13 -12.24 8.80 15.54
N LEU A 14 -11.16 9.57 15.71
CA LEU A 14 -10.41 9.72 16.96
C LEU A 14 -10.60 11.12 17.57
N THR A 15 -11.78 11.70 17.35
CA THR A 15 -12.12 13.06 17.75
C THR A 15 -12.80 13.17 19.11
N ASP A 16 -13.10 12.03 19.73
CA ASP A 16 -13.66 11.92 21.06
C ASP A 16 -12.57 11.77 22.14
N GLU A 17 -12.99 11.59 23.39
CA GLU A 17 -12.07 11.47 24.53
C GLU A 17 -11.17 10.24 24.42
N LEU A 18 -11.75 9.08 24.07
CA LEU A 18 -10.99 7.85 23.85
C LEU A 18 -9.96 8.01 22.73
N GLY A 19 -10.36 8.61 21.61
CA GLY A 19 -9.46 8.90 20.49
C GLY A 19 -8.33 9.88 20.86
N PHE A 20 -8.57 10.84 21.75
CA PHE A 20 -7.51 11.69 22.29
C PHE A 20 -6.56 10.91 23.20
N GLN A 21 -7.08 10.05 24.08
CA GLN A 21 -6.26 9.20 24.95
C GLN A 21 -5.35 8.26 24.14
N LEU A 22 -5.86 7.63 23.08
CA LEU A 22 -5.04 6.80 22.19
C LEU A 22 -3.91 7.60 21.52
N ARG A 23 -4.19 8.84 21.11
CA ARG A 23 -3.17 9.75 20.57
C ARG A 23 -2.12 10.15 21.60
N GLN A 24 -2.50 10.34 22.87
CA GLN A 24 -1.56 10.60 23.97
C GLN A 24 -0.63 9.41 24.20
N LYS A 25 -1.19 8.20 24.28
CA LYS A 25 -0.41 6.97 24.44
C LYS A 25 0.56 6.76 23.28
N ALA A 26 0.13 7.01 22.04
CA ALA A 26 1.02 6.93 20.88
C ALA A 26 2.18 7.93 20.96
N ALA A 27 1.91 9.17 21.42
CA ALA A 27 2.95 10.18 21.62
C ALA A 27 3.97 9.75 22.69
N GLU A 28 3.49 9.23 23.83
CA GLU A 28 4.31 8.71 24.93
C GLU A 28 5.16 7.51 24.48
N TYR A 29 4.56 6.58 23.74
CA TYR A 29 5.25 5.41 23.20
C TYR A 29 6.40 5.79 22.29
N VAL A 30 6.17 6.70 21.33
CA VAL A 30 7.22 7.17 20.42
C VAL A 30 8.30 7.93 21.17
N ALA A 31 7.94 8.76 22.14
CA ALA A 31 8.93 9.50 22.93
C ALA A 31 9.90 8.55 23.67
N ALA A 32 9.40 7.42 24.17
CA ALA A 32 10.20 6.42 24.88
C ALA A 32 10.94 5.43 23.96
N ASN A 33 10.36 5.07 22.81
CA ASN A 33 10.83 3.97 21.95
C ASN A 33 11.24 4.42 20.54
N GLN A 34 11.52 5.72 20.37
CA GLN A 34 11.83 6.28 19.06
C GLN A 34 13.00 5.53 18.42
N ASN A 35 12.77 4.93 17.25
CA ASN A 35 13.86 4.34 16.50
C ASN A 35 14.69 5.45 15.83
N ARG A 36 15.92 5.62 16.34
CA ARG A 36 16.88 6.63 15.88
C ARG A 36 18.04 6.04 15.07
N THR A 37 18.00 4.75 14.77
CA THR A 37 19.08 4.01 14.10
C THR A 37 18.54 3.25 12.89
N GLY A 38 19.21 3.35 11.74
CA GLY A 38 18.81 2.65 10.51
C GLY A 38 18.53 3.58 9.32
N ALA A 39 18.90 3.13 8.12
CA ALA A 39 18.56 3.75 6.84
C ALA A 39 17.07 3.53 6.53
N GLU A 40 16.43 4.47 5.83
CA GLU A 40 15.02 4.37 5.41
C GLU A 40 14.05 4.07 6.58
N ARG A 41 14.17 4.86 7.65
CA ARG A 41 13.21 4.91 8.74
C ARG A 41 12.21 6.05 8.55
N GLY A 42 10.98 5.85 9.02
CA GLY A 42 10.01 6.93 9.15
C GLY A 42 10.49 8.01 10.11
N SER A 43 10.08 9.25 9.84
CA SER A 43 10.16 10.39 10.76
C SER A 43 9.47 10.08 12.10
N SER A 44 9.72 10.90 13.13
CA SER A 44 9.05 10.74 14.42
C SER A 44 7.52 10.77 14.28
N GLU A 45 7.00 11.57 13.36
CA GLU A 45 5.58 11.65 13.07
C GLU A 45 5.09 10.34 12.44
N GLU A 46 5.79 9.82 11.43
CA GLU A 46 5.42 8.57 10.74
C GLU A 46 5.47 7.36 11.69
N GLN A 47 6.47 7.29 12.58
CA GLN A 47 6.51 6.27 13.62
C GLN A 47 5.32 6.40 14.58
N GLY A 48 4.91 7.63 14.92
CA GLY A 48 3.71 7.86 15.72
C GLY A 48 2.42 7.51 15.03
N PHE A 49 2.33 7.67 13.71
CA PHE A 49 1.16 7.23 12.95
C PHE A 49 1.04 5.70 12.95
N GLY A 50 2.17 4.99 12.80
CA GLY A 50 2.23 3.54 12.94
C GLY A 50 1.75 3.07 14.32
N ALA A 51 2.35 3.61 15.39
CA ALA A 51 1.98 3.28 16.77
C ALA A 51 0.49 3.59 17.07
N LEU A 52 -0.02 4.74 16.60
CA LEU A 52 -1.42 5.09 16.77
C LEU A 52 -2.35 4.11 16.04
N ALA A 53 -2.02 3.73 14.81
CA ALA A 53 -2.83 2.78 14.05
C ALA A 53 -2.87 1.41 14.74
N GLU A 54 -1.72 0.90 15.20
CA GLU A 54 -1.65 -0.34 15.99
C GLU A 54 -2.52 -0.24 17.26
N MET A 55 -2.38 0.83 18.05
CA MET A 55 -3.16 1.04 19.27
C MET A 55 -4.67 1.09 19.00
N VAL A 56 -5.10 1.72 17.90
CA VAL A 56 -6.50 1.77 17.50
C VAL A 56 -7.01 0.37 17.14
N VAL A 57 -6.24 -0.40 16.36
CA VAL A 57 -6.61 -1.77 15.99
C VAL A 57 -6.72 -2.64 17.23
N ARG A 58 -5.71 -2.64 18.11
CA ARG A 58 -5.72 -3.39 19.38
C ARG A 58 -6.92 -3.03 20.25
N ASN A 59 -7.20 -1.73 20.43
CA ASN A 59 -8.33 -1.26 21.22
C ASN A 59 -9.67 -1.79 20.69
N LYS A 60 -9.86 -1.74 19.37
CA LYS A 60 -11.07 -2.25 18.72
C LYS A 60 -11.23 -3.75 18.80
N LEU A 61 -10.12 -4.49 18.79
CA LEU A 61 -10.11 -5.95 18.96
C LEU A 61 -10.20 -6.39 20.44
N GLY A 62 -10.24 -5.45 21.39
CA GLY A 62 -10.22 -5.77 22.82
C GLY A 62 -8.89 -6.38 23.29
N MET A 63 -7.80 -6.11 22.57
CA MET A 63 -6.47 -6.62 22.89
C MET A 63 -5.75 -5.74 23.91
N PRO A 64 -4.79 -6.30 24.67
CA PRO A 64 -3.90 -5.51 25.52
C PRO A 64 -3.14 -4.45 24.74
N GLU A 65 -2.78 -3.37 25.46
CA GLU A 65 -1.92 -2.32 24.94
C GLU A 65 -0.54 -2.86 24.54
N ILE A 66 0.18 -2.07 23.75
CA ILE A 66 1.54 -2.40 23.32
C ILE A 66 2.41 -2.57 24.56
N ASN A 67 3.05 -3.73 24.70
CA ASN A 67 4.08 -3.97 25.70
C ASN A 67 5.46 -3.79 25.05
N PRO A 68 6.18 -2.66 25.28
CA PRO A 68 7.43 -2.37 24.59
C PRO A 68 8.54 -3.38 24.88
N GLU A 69 8.58 -3.97 26.08
CA GLU A 69 9.66 -4.90 26.49
C GLU A 69 9.61 -6.23 25.73
N ASN A 70 8.41 -6.63 25.29
CA ASN A 70 8.16 -7.89 24.61
C ASN A 70 7.53 -7.69 23.22
N HIS A 71 7.64 -6.49 22.64
CA HIS A 71 7.07 -6.21 21.33
C HIS A 71 7.94 -6.90 20.25
N PRO A 72 7.37 -7.78 19.42
CA PRO A 72 8.14 -8.50 18.42
C PRO A 72 8.59 -7.56 17.31
N LEU A 73 9.82 -7.76 16.81
CA LEU A 73 10.38 -6.92 15.74
C LEU A 73 9.66 -7.07 14.40
N GLY A 74 9.02 -8.22 14.18
CA GLY A 74 8.51 -8.62 12.88
C GLY A 74 7.06 -8.23 12.61
N TYR A 75 6.20 -8.17 13.63
CA TYR A 75 4.75 -8.01 13.53
C TYR A 75 4.19 -7.23 14.71
N ASP A 76 3.01 -6.63 14.55
CA ASP A 76 2.36 -5.87 15.61
C ASP A 76 1.40 -6.74 16.42
N ILE A 77 0.58 -7.56 15.76
CA ILE A 77 -0.51 -8.30 16.38
C ILE A 77 -0.38 -9.80 16.08
N LEU A 78 -0.42 -10.62 17.13
CA LEU A 78 -0.64 -12.06 17.02
C LEU A 78 -2.14 -12.33 17.15
N LEU A 79 -2.77 -12.74 16.05
CA LEU A 79 -4.19 -13.11 16.04
C LEU A 79 -4.43 -14.41 16.83
N PRO A 80 -5.65 -14.67 17.32
CA PRO A 80 -5.98 -15.90 18.05
C PRO A 80 -5.67 -17.19 17.27
N SER A 81 -5.69 -17.13 15.94
CA SER A 81 -5.32 -18.22 15.03
C SER A 81 -3.80 -18.47 14.94
N GLY A 82 -2.99 -17.65 15.60
CA GLY A 82 -1.53 -17.68 15.51
C GLY A 82 -0.96 -17.00 14.27
N VAL A 83 -1.78 -16.23 13.54
CA VAL A 83 -1.34 -15.44 12.37
C VAL A 83 -0.68 -14.14 12.84
N LYS A 84 0.47 -13.81 12.25
CA LYS A 84 1.27 -12.62 12.56
C LYS A 84 0.94 -11.48 11.60
N LEU A 85 0.33 -10.42 12.15
CA LEU A 85 -0.17 -9.26 11.43
C LEU A 85 0.66 -8.03 11.76
N ASP A 86 1.06 -7.30 10.74
CA ASP A 86 1.75 -6.01 10.85
C ASP A 86 0.88 -4.87 10.31
N VAL A 87 0.73 -3.80 11.08
CA VAL A 87 -0.15 -2.66 10.78
C VAL A 87 0.66 -1.59 10.06
N LYS A 88 0.37 -1.41 8.78
CA LYS A 88 1.02 -0.40 7.95
C LYS A 88 0.18 0.86 7.89
N CYS A 89 0.70 1.98 8.38
CA CYS A 89 -0.01 3.25 8.38
C CYS A 89 0.67 4.32 7.53
N ARG A 90 -0.09 4.90 6.59
CA ARG A 90 0.28 6.15 5.91
C ARG A 90 -0.47 7.33 6.52
N GLY A 91 0.26 8.36 6.95
CA GLY A 91 -0.32 9.64 7.39
C GLY A 91 -0.47 10.63 6.24
N GLY A 92 -1.58 11.38 6.23
CA GLY A 92 -1.81 12.43 5.23
C GLY A 92 -2.83 13.47 5.67
N ALA A 93 -2.81 14.65 5.02
CA ALA A 93 -3.79 15.71 5.29
C ALA A 93 -5.13 15.50 4.56
N LEU A 94 -5.16 14.59 3.59
CA LEU A 94 -6.34 14.22 2.82
C LEU A 94 -6.99 13.00 3.46
N ALA A 95 -8.33 13.01 3.50
CA ALA A 95 -9.11 11.80 3.74
C ALA A 95 -8.74 10.71 2.73
N PHE A 96 -8.84 9.45 3.17
CA PHE A 96 -8.74 8.34 2.23
C PHE A 96 -9.91 8.37 1.25
N LYS A 97 -9.62 8.13 -0.03
CA LYS A 97 -10.59 7.92 -1.11
C LYS A 97 -10.04 6.82 -2.00
N GLU A 98 -10.91 5.99 -2.55
CA GLU A 98 -10.50 4.99 -3.57
C GLU A 98 -9.87 5.65 -4.80
N GLU A 99 -10.29 6.87 -5.10
CA GLU A 99 -9.84 7.62 -6.27
C GLU A 99 -9.65 9.09 -5.95
N TYR A 100 -8.60 9.67 -6.52
CA TYR A 100 -8.28 11.09 -6.42
C TYR A 100 -8.28 11.72 -7.82
N GLU A 101 -9.09 12.75 -8.02
CA GLU A 101 -9.13 13.49 -9.28
C GLU A 101 -7.81 14.24 -9.50
N SER A 102 -7.20 14.06 -10.67
CA SER A 102 -6.01 14.81 -11.12
C SER A 102 -6.40 16.11 -11.85
N SER A 103 -5.41 16.91 -12.27
CA SER A 103 -5.64 18.18 -12.97
C SER A 103 -6.20 18.01 -14.38
N ASP A 104 -6.05 16.81 -14.96
CA ASP A 104 -6.62 16.42 -16.25
C ASP A 104 -8.08 15.93 -16.17
N GLY A 105 -8.68 15.96 -14.97
CA GLY A 105 -10.04 15.49 -14.73
C GLY A 105 -10.18 13.97 -14.84
N ILE A 106 -9.09 13.22 -14.77
CA ILE A 106 -9.10 11.75 -14.73
C ILE A 106 -8.79 11.32 -13.29
N MET A 107 -9.49 10.29 -12.82
CA MET A 107 -9.28 9.70 -11.51
C MET A 107 -7.96 8.92 -11.44
N ARG A 108 -7.32 8.94 -10.26
CA ARG A 108 -6.15 8.13 -9.93
C ARG A 108 -6.48 7.23 -8.76
N GLU A 109 -6.35 5.93 -8.98
CA GLU A 109 -6.68 4.93 -7.98
C GLU A 109 -5.71 4.98 -6.79
N ALA A 110 -6.25 4.74 -5.60
CA ALA A 110 -5.50 4.75 -4.37
C ALA A 110 -4.56 3.56 -4.28
N LYS A 111 -3.39 3.83 -3.70
CA LYS A 111 -2.33 2.85 -3.50
C LYS A 111 -1.66 3.04 -2.17
N HIS A 112 -1.09 1.93 -1.74
CA HIS A 112 -0.34 1.76 -0.53
C HIS A 112 1.11 1.48 -0.88
N ASN A 113 2.00 1.92 -0.01
CA ASN A 113 3.43 1.78 -0.20
C ASN A 113 4.02 1.01 0.97
N PHE A 114 4.92 0.10 0.66
CA PHE A 114 5.73 -0.62 1.63
C PHE A 114 7.19 -0.28 1.41
N PHE A 115 7.94 -0.10 2.48
CA PHE A 115 9.40 -0.11 2.35
C PHE A 115 9.84 -1.49 1.84
N ALA A 116 10.51 -1.52 0.69
CA ALA A 116 10.89 -2.77 0.02
C ALA A 116 11.71 -3.69 0.95
N ARG A 117 12.57 -3.10 1.78
CA ARG A 117 13.32 -3.84 2.80
C ARG A 117 12.42 -4.65 3.72
N GLN A 118 11.26 -4.13 4.14
CA GLN A 118 10.37 -4.83 5.07
C GLN A 118 9.65 -6.02 4.40
N ILE A 119 9.51 -5.97 3.08
CA ILE A 119 8.87 -7.01 2.29
C ILE A 119 9.86 -8.15 2.00
N HIS A 120 11.11 -7.80 1.70
CA HIS A 120 12.16 -8.75 1.31
C HIS A 120 13.03 -9.24 2.45
N ASP A 121 12.91 -8.68 3.65
CA ASP A 121 13.62 -9.15 4.84
C ASP A 121 12.99 -10.45 5.36
N GLU A 122 13.77 -11.53 5.29
CA GLU A 122 13.38 -12.87 5.75
C GLU A 122 13.36 -12.99 7.28
N GLU A 123 14.04 -12.09 8.01
CA GLU A 123 14.02 -12.05 9.48
C GLU A 123 12.71 -11.43 10.02
N LEU A 124 11.99 -10.67 9.20
CA LEU A 124 10.69 -10.12 9.57
C LEU A 124 9.60 -11.18 9.45
N ASP A 125 9.29 -11.75 10.60
CA ASP A 125 8.29 -12.81 10.85
C ASP A 125 6.83 -12.30 10.80
N THR A 126 6.49 -11.54 9.75
CA THR A 126 5.12 -11.15 9.42
C THR A 126 4.58 -12.02 8.29
N GLU A 127 3.29 -12.34 8.39
CA GLU A 127 2.59 -13.11 7.36
C GLU A 127 1.60 -12.25 6.56
N ILE A 128 0.96 -11.29 7.23
CA ILE A 128 -0.02 -10.40 6.59
C ILE A 128 0.20 -8.95 7.01
N TYR A 129 -0.10 -8.04 6.10
CA TYR A 129 -0.12 -6.62 6.37
C TYR A 129 -1.55 -6.12 6.43
N LEU A 130 -1.88 -5.32 7.45
CA LEU A 130 -3.11 -4.55 7.51
C LEU A 130 -2.82 -3.12 7.06
N MET A 131 -3.44 -2.70 5.97
CA MET A 131 -3.26 -1.37 5.42
C MET A 131 -4.19 -0.37 6.08
N THR A 132 -3.62 0.71 6.62
CA THR A 132 -4.37 1.81 7.21
C THR A 132 -3.91 3.17 6.68
N HIS A 133 -4.83 4.12 6.62
CA HIS A 133 -4.55 5.52 6.32
C HIS A 133 -5.01 6.40 7.48
N LEU A 134 -4.17 7.33 7.89
CA LEU A 134 -4.48 8.31 8.93
C LEU A 134 -4.68 9.69 8.32
N GLU A 135 -5.91 10.19 8.33
CA GLU A 135 -6.17 11.61 8.10
C GLU A 135 -5.74 12.40 9.33
N THR A 136 -4.87 13.38 9.08
CA THR A 136 -4.23 14.23 10.10
C THR A 136 -4.61 15.71 9.90
N PRO A 137 -4.50 16.54 10.96
CA PRO A 137 -4.64 17.99 10.84
C PRO A 137 -3.40 18.59 10.16
N SER A 138 -3.44 19.90 9.87
CA SER A 138 -2.27 20.60 9.32
C SER A 138 -1.06 20.56 10.27
N ASN A 139 -1.30 20.71 11.58
CA ASN A 139 -0.33 20.31 12.60
C ASN A 139 -0.53 18.82 12.90
N ARG A 140 0.50 18.03 12.59
CA ARG A 140 0.47 16.56 12.63
C ARG A 140 1.09 15.98 13.90
N GLU A 141 1.59 16.82 14.81
CA GLU A 141 2.17 16.38 16.06
C GLU A 141 1.14 15.65 16.92
N LEU A 142 1.52 14.48 17.44
CA LEU A 142 0.76 13.77 18.46
C LEU A 142 1.04 14.37 19.85
N PRO A 143 0.04 14.45 20.75
CA PRO A 143 -1.35 14.03 20.57
C PRO A 143 -2.23 15.08 19.87
N GLY A 144 -1.68 16.23 19.50
CA GLY A 144 -2.45 17.37 19.00
C GLY A 144 -3.37 17.96 20.08
N THR A 145 -4.55 18.43 19.69
CA THR A 145 -5.55 18.99 20.63
C THR A 145 -6.89 18.28 20.53
N THR A 146 -7.67 18.33 21.61
CA THR A 146 -9.04 17.78 21.68
C THR A 146 -10.02 18.45 20.70
N ARG A 147 -9.68 19.65 20.19
CA ARG A 147 -10.52 20.40 19.23
C ARG A 147 -10.28 20.00 17.77
N GLN A 148 -9.17 19.32 17.46
CA GLN A 148 -8.87 18.91 16.10
C GLN A 148 -9.83 17.81 15.63
N ARG A 149 -10.45 18.02 14.46
CA ARG A 149 -11.45 17.10 13.88
C ARG A 149 -10.87 16.12 12.85
N LYS A 150 -9.63 16.35 12.41
CA LYS A 150 -8.93 15.57 11.40
C LYS A 150 -7.98 14.57 12.03
N TRP A 151 -8.56 13.63 12.78
CA TRP A 151 -7.87 12.47 13.30
C TRP A 151 -8.77 11.28 13.01
N ILE A 152 -8.60 10.68 11.83
CA ILE A 152 -9.46 9.61 11.34
C ILE A 152 -8.57 8.50 10.79
N VAL A 153 -8.69 7.31 11.35
CA VAL A 153 -8.05 6.10 10.84
C VAL A 153 -9.02 5.41 9.90
N TYR A 154 -8.54 5.11 8.71
CA TYR A 154 -9.20 4.30 7.70
C TYR A 154 -8.51 2.95 7.67
N ILE A 155 -9.24 1.87 7.93
CA ILE A 155 -8.72 0.50 7.80
C ILE A 155 -9.12 -0.02 6.43
N CYS A 156 -8.16 -0.12 5.52
CA CYS A 156 -8.40 -0.31 4.10
C CYS A 156 -8.57 -1.78 3.69
N GLY A 157 -7.88 -2.70 4.37
CA GLY A 157 -7.89 -4.12 4.06
C GLY A 157 -6.55 -4.76 4.36
N TRP A 158 -6.42 -6.06 4.09
CA TRP A 158 -5.21 -6.84 4.37
C TRP A 158 -4.69 -7.59 3.15
N VAL A 159 -3.43 -7.98 3.18
CA VAL A 159 -2.77 -8.77 2.12
C VAL A 159 -1.64 -9.62 2.71
N SER A 160 -1.40 -10.81 2.17
CA SER A 160 -0.26 -11.66 2.55
C SER A 160 1.08 -11.08 2.07
N LYS A 161 2.14 -11.31 2.84
CA LYS A 161 3.50 -10.88 2.50
C LYS A 161 3.92 -11.43 1.14
N GLU A 162 3.66 -12.71 0.88
CA GLU A 162 4.00 -13.38 -0.37
C GLU A 162 3.27 -12.79 -1.58
N ARG A 163 2.01 -12.38 -1.42
CA ARG A 163 1.29 -11.72 -2.51
C ARG A 163 1.84 -10.32 -2.79
N VAL A 164 2.26 -9.58 -1.76
CA VAL A 164 2.97 -8.30 -1.96
C VAL A 164 4.29 -8.50 -2.70
N VAL A 165 5.09 -9.51 -2.33
CA VAL A 165 6.34 -9.86 -3.03
C VAL A 165 6.10 -10.19 -4.51
N ARG A 166 5.02 -10.93 -4.81
CA ARG A 166 4.74 -11.38 -6.18
C ARG A 166 4.11 -10.31 -7.07
N GLU A 167 3.18 -9.53 -6.54
CA GLU A 167 2.33 -8.63 -7.34
C GLU A 167 2.62 -7.14 -7.13
N GLY A 168 3.31 -6.79 -6.04
CA GLY A 168 3.67 -5.41 -5.76
C GLY A 168 4.68 -4.87 -6.78
N VAL A 169 4.58 -3.58 -7.09
CA VAL A 169 5.49 -2.95 -8.05
C VAL A 169 6.67 -2.34 -7.29
N TYR A 170 7.83 -2.97 -7.40
CA TYR A 170 9.06 -2.44 -6.82
C TYR A 170 9.49 -1.15 -7.54
N LEU A 171 9.75 -0.11 -6.76
CA LEU A 171 10.17 1.21 -7.19
C LEU A 171 11.45 1.62 -6.45
N PRO A 172 12.58 1.81 -7.16
CA PRO A 172 13.80 2.28 -6.54
C PRO A 172 13.65 3.72 -6.04
N ARG A 173 14.54 4.10 -5.13
CA ARG A 173 14.63 5.47 -4.60
C ARG A 173 14.70 6.49 -5.73
N GLY A 174 13.91 7.56 -5.61
CA GLY A 174 13.81 8.62 -6.64
C GLY A 174 12.75 8.36 -7.71
N SER A 175 12.15 7.16 -7.74
CA SER A 175 11.00 6.88 -8.60
C SER A 175 9.86 7.86 -8.33
N LEU A 176 9.19 8.28 -9.41
CA LEU A 176 8.10 9.23 -9.37
C LEU A 176 6.76 8.51 -9.19
N THR A 177 5.88 9.09 -8.40
CA THR A 177 4.53 8.58 -8.17
C THR A 177 3.48 9.70 -8.18
N GLU A 178 2.26 9.38 -8.62
CA GLU A 178 1.12 10.30 -8.72
C GLU A 178 0.04 9.92 -7.68
N GLN A 179 -0.56 10.92 -7.05
CA GLN A 179 -1.77 10.82 -6.25
C GLN A 179 -2.68 12.02 -6.54
N GLY A 180 -3.70 11.82 -7.39
CA GLY A 180 -4.56 12.90 -7.85
C GLY A 180 -3.76 14.05 -8.45
N ARG A 181 -3.86 15.25 -7.89
CA ARG A 181 -3.14 16.45 -8.37
C ARG A 181 -1.68 16.54 -7.90
N THR A 182 -1.21 15.61 -7.08
CA THR A 182 0.12 15.68 -6.47
C THR A 182 1.04 14.63 -7.05
N TRP A 183 2.28 15.05 -7.30
CA TRP A 183 3.38 14.20 -7.70
C TRP A 183 4.49 14.29 -6.66
N PHE A 184 5.13 13.18 -6.36
CA PHE A 184 6.28 13.16 -5.46
C PHE A 184 7.23 12.03 -5.83
N THR A 185 8.49 12.16 -5.42
CA THR A 185 9.50 11.13 -5.58
C THR A 185 9.65 10.34 -4.29
N TYR A 186 9.84 9.03 -4.41
CA TYR A 186 10.09 8.19 -3.26
C TYR A 186 11.46 8.47 -2.64
N ARG A 187 11.47 8.58 -1.30
CA ARG A 187 12.69 8.88 -0.53
C ARG A 187 13.52 7.62 -0.24
N GLY A 188 12.92 6.44 -0.32
CA GLY A 188 13.57 5.14 -0.17
C GLY A 188 13.13 4.16 -1.25
N GLN A 189 13.51 2.89 -1.07
CA GLN A 189 13.08 1.77 -1.90
C GLN A 189 11.68 1.30 -1.48
N GLU A 190 10.74 1.27 -2.41
CA GLU A 190 9.31 1.10 -2.10
C GLU A 190 8.69 0.00 -2.97
N VAL A 191 7.57 -0.54 -2.51
CA VAL A 191 6.70 -1.44 -3.27
C VAL A 191 5.30 -0.83 -3.29
N GLU A 192 4.76 -0.55 -4.47
CA GLU A 192 3.38 -0.07 -4.63
C GLU A 192 2.39 -1.24 -4.73
N PHE A 193 1.29 -1.14 -3.99
CA PHE A 193 0.18 -2.09 -4.05
C PHE A 193 -1.15 -1.35 -4.00
N TYR A 194 -2.08 -1.67 -4.89
CA TYR A 194 -3.30 -0.89 -5.07
C TYR A 194 -4.40 -1.32 -4.12
N ASN A 195 -5.18 -0.35 -3.63
CA ASN A 195 -6.22 -0.62 -2.63
C ASN A 195 -7.23 -1.66 -3.11
N ARG A 196 -7.66 -1.56 -4.37
CA ARG A 196 -8.61 -2.50 -5.01
C ARG A 196 -8.17 -3.96 -4.98
N ASN A 197 -6.87 -4.23 -4.80
CA ASN A 197 -6.31 -5.57 -4.76
C ASN A 197 -6.20 -6.15 -3.35
N LEU A 198 -6.49 -5.37 -2.30
CA LEU A 198 -6.50 -5.85 -0.92
C LEU A 198 -7.72 -6.75 -0.63
N ASN A 199 -7.60 -7.58 0.39
CA ASN A 199 -8.73 -8.28 0.99
C ASN A 199 -9.45 -7.34 1.96
N GLY A 200 -10.71 -7.00 1.65
CA GLY A 200 -11.51 -6.09 2.46
C GLY A 200 -12.01 -6.70 3.77
N LEU A 201 -12.58 -5.86 4.62
CA LEU A 201 -13.21 -6.23 5.89
C LEU A 201 -14.58 -5.58 5.94
N GLU A 202 -15.60 -6.26 6.46
CA GLU A 202 -16.89 -5.63 6.75
C GLU A 202 -16.81 -4.85 8.07
N LYS A 203 -16.12 -5.44 9.05
CA LYS A 203 -15.80 -4.84 10.34
C LYS A 203 -14.42 -5.29 10.80
N ILE A 204 -13.84 -4.56 11.75
CA ILE A 204 -12.44 -4.82 12.16
C ILE A 204 -12.29 -6.18 12.85
N GLU A 205 -13.33 -6.67 13.53
CA GLU A 205 -13.36 -7.97 14.20
C GLU A 205 -13.21 -9.13 13.22
N ASP A 206 -13.44 -8.92 11.92
CA ASP A 206 -13.23 -9.95 10.89
C ASP A 206 -11.76 -10.39 10.83
N LEU A 207 -10.82 -9.55 11.26
CA LEU A 207 -9.41 -9.91 11.43
C LEU A 207 -9.22 -11.11 12.35
N LEU A 208 -10.02 -11.24 13.40
CA LEU A 208 -9.93 -12.34 14.37
C LEU A 208 -10.29 -13.70 13.74
N SER A 209 -10.95 -13.70 12.58
CA SER A 209 -11.38 -14.90 11.88
C SER A 209 -10.42 -15.37 10.79
N ILE A 210 -9.35 -14.60 10.53
CA ILE A 210 -8.31 -14.93 9.56
C ILE A 210 -7.49 -16.10 10.09
N GLU A 211 -7.42 -17.16 9.30
CA GLU A 211 -6.65 -18.37 9.61
C GLU A 211 -5.56 -18.59 8.57
N ARG A 212 -4.61 -19.49 8.86
CA ARG A 212 -3.51 -19.86 7.94
C ARG A 212 -4.02 -20.27 6.56
N THR A 213 -5.16 -20.93 6.48
CA THR A 213 -5.77 -21.32 5.19
C THR A 213 -6.19 -20.14 4.34
N ASP A 214 -6.51 -18.99 4.94
CA ASP A 214 -6.89 -17.79 4.22
C ASP A 214 -5.66 -17.08 3.65
N ILE A 215 -4.53 -17.14 4.36
CA ILE A 215 -3.22 -16.67 3.88
C ILE A 215 -2.75 -17.51 2.69
N GLU A 216 -2.84 -18.84 2.79
CA GLU A 216 -2.47 -19.72 1.67
C GLU A 216 -3.34 -19.48 0.43
N LYS A 217 -4.63 -19.17 0.62
CA LYS A 217 -5.51 -18.77 -0.50
C LYS A 217 -5.05 -17.43 -1.10
N ASP A 218 -4.78 -16.42 -0.28
CA ASP A 218 -4.36 -15.10 -0.76
C ASP A 218 -3.00 -15.16 -1.47
N LYS A 219 -2.04 -15.93 -0.92
CA LYS A 219 -0.74 -16.19 -1.54
C LYS A 219 -0.85 -16.70 -2.97
N HIS A 220 -1.92 -17.40 -3.35
CA HIS A 220 -2.15 -17.90 -4.71
C HIS A 220 -3.20 -17.11 -5.50
N HIS A 221 -3.89 -16.16 -4.87
CA HIS A 221 -4.89 -15.32 -5.52
C HIS A 221 -4.22 -14.41 -6.56
N GLN A 222 -4.72 -14.38 -7.79
CA GLN A 222 -4.23 -13.45 -8.82
C GLN A 222 -5.02 -12.15 -8.77
N GLY A 223 -4.37 -11.08 -8.30
CA GLY A 223 -4.95 -9.74 -8.28
C GLY A 223 -5.08 -9.11 -9.67
N ASP A 224 -5.66 -7.91 -9.70
CA ASP A 224 -5.66 -7.07 -10.88
C ASP A 224 -4.37 -6.24 -10.97
N LEU A 225 -4.24 -5.42 -12.01
CA LEU A 225 -3.06 -4.60 -12.27
C LEU A 225 -2.77 -3.65 -11.08
N ASN A 226 -1.60 -3.79 -10.45
CA ASN A 226 -1.05 -2.82 -9.50
C ASN A 226 -0.45 -1.57 -10.20
N LEU A 227 -1.22 -0.92 -11.07
CA LEU A 227 -0.95 0.39 -11.69
C LEU A 227 -2.24 1.18 -11.79
N THR A 228 -2.15 2.52 -11.87
CA THR A 228 -3.34 3.29 -12.23
C THR A 228 -3.76 2.94 -13.65
N SER A 229 -5.06 3.02 -13.93
CA SER A 229 -5.59 2.90 -15.30
C SER A 229 -4.91 3.86 -16.26
N VAL A 230 -4.56 5.04 -15.75
CA VAL A 230 -3.86 6.09 -16.48
C VAL A 230 -2.44 5.67 -16.82
N ASP A 231 -1.70 5.13 -15.87
CA ASP A 231 -0.32 4.67 -16.08
C ASP A 231 -0.28 3.49 -17.03
N ALA A 232 -1.24 2.57 -16.94
CA ALA A 232 -1.39 1.48 -17.89
C ALA A 232 -1.51 2.01 -19.34
N VAL A 233 -2.43 2.95 -19.59
CA VAL A 233 -2.63 3.54 -20.92
C VAL A 233 -1.40 4.34 -21.38
N ARG A 234 -0.77 5.13 -20.51
CA ARG A 234 0.47 5.90 -20.80
C ARG A 234 1.61 4.99 -21.26
N ILE A 235 1.84 3.91 -20.52
CA ILE A 235 2.88 2.93 -20.80
C ILE A 235 2.63 2.27 -22.15
N VAL A 236 1.39 1.87 -22.47
CA VAL A 236 1.07 1.29 -23.78
C VAL A 236 1.39 2.27 -24.91
N TYR A 237 0.98 3.54 -24.81
CA TYR A 237 1.28 4.54 -25.84
C TYR A 237 2.78 4.70 -26.07
N ASP A 238 3.57 4.79 -25.00
CA ASP A 238 5.03 4.90 -25.10
C ASP A 238 5.64 3.65 -25.75
N LEU A 239 5.20 2.46 -25.36
CA LEU A 239 5.67 1.19 -25.94
C LEU A 239 5.23 0.97 -27.40
N ILE A 240 4.10 1.53 -27.82
CA ILE A 240 3.72 1.59 -29.25
C ILE A 240 4.70 2.48 -30.00
N GLY A 241 4.97 3.69 -29.49
CA GLY A 241 5.94 4.62 -30.09
C GLY A 241 7.35 4.03 -30.20
N ARG A 242 7.71 3.11 -29.30
CA ARG A 242 8.98 2.35 -29.31
C ARG A 242 8.96 1.10 -30.17
N GLY A 243 7.84 0.76 -30.83
CA GLY A 243 7.71 -0.42 -31.68
C GLY A 243 7.66 -1.76 -30.93
N VAL A 244 7.39 -1.73 -29.63
CA VAL A 244 7.24 -2.92 -28.78
C VAL A 244 5.83 -3.46 -28.85
N LEU A 245 4.83 -2.59 -28.67
CA LEU A 245 3.41 -2.92 -28.71
C LEU A 245 2.75 -2.36 -29.97
N SER A 246 1.53 -2.82 -30.28
CA SER A 246 0.64 -2.24 -31.29
C SER A 246 -0.71 -1.81 -30.72
N GLU A 247 -1.50 -1.11 -31.54
CA GLU A 247 -2.86 -0.60 -31.24
C GLU A 247 -3.82 -1.66 -30.69
N LYS A 248 -3.64 -2.95 -31.04
CA LYS A 248 -4.46 -4.04 -30.49
C LYS A 248 -4.33 -4.13 -28.96
N HIS A 249 -3.13 -3.89 -28.41
CA HIS A 249 -2.90 -3.91 -26.96
C HIS A 249 -3.48 -2.67 -26.30
N LEU A 250 -3.43 -1.52 -26.97
CA LEU A 250 -4.07 -0.30 -26.47
C LEU A 250 -5.58 -0.51 -26.36
N ALA A 251 -6.23 -1.01 -27.41
CA ALA A 251 -7.67 -1.31 -27.37
C ALA A 251 -8.02 -2.29 -26.24
N PHE A 252 -7.16 -3.29 -25.99
CA PHE A 252 -7.33 -4.20 -24.85
C PHE A 252 -7.21 -3.48 -23.50
N VAL A 253 -6.15 -2.69 -23.27
CA VAL A 253 -5.95 -1.97 -22.01
C VAL A 253 -7.04 -0.93 -21.77
N GLN A 254 -7.45 -0.18 -22.80
CA GLN A 254 -8.54 0.80 -22.68
C GLN A 254 -9.88 0.12 -22.34
N LYS A 255 -10.11 -1.11 -22.84
CA LYS A 255 -11.29 -1.90 -22.49
C LYS A 255 -11.25 -2.37 -21.03
N GLU A 256 -10.11 -2.91 -20.58
CA GLU A 256 -9.97 -3.44 -19.21
C GLU A 256 -9.98 -2.31 -18.16
N THR A 257 -9.39 -1.17 -18.47
CA THR A 257 -9.29 -0.01 -17.56
C THR A 257 -10.46 0.97 -17.66
N GLY A 258 -11.23 0.91 -18.75
CA GLY A 258 -12.29 1.88 -19.05
C GLY A 258 -11.79 3.27 -19.47
N LEU A 259 -10.49 3.48 -19.67
CA LEU A 259 -9.91 4.79 -19.97
C LEU A 259 -9.56 4.97 -21.45
N ALA A 260 -10.22 5.89 -22.14
CA ALA A 260 -10.00 6.17 -23.58
C ALA A 260 -9.13 7.40 -23.88
N LYS A 261 -8.57 8.09 -22.87
CA LYS A 261 -7.84 9.36 -23.04
C LYS A 261 -6.33 9.14 -23.18
N ILE A 262 -5.67 9.96 -24.00
CA ILE A 262 -4.20 10.00 -24.14
C ILE A 262 -3.59 10.79 -22.98
N VAL A 263 -2.55 10.25 -22.36
CA VAL A 263 -1.84 10.93 -21.28
C VAL A 263 -0.32 10.73 -21.46
N LYS A 264 0.52 11.72 -21.08
CA LYS A 264 1.98 11.70 -21.35
C LYS A 264 2.77 10.96 -20.24
N PRO A 265 3.92 10.32 -20.57
CA PRO A 265 4.65 9.45 -19.64
C PRO A 265 5.69 10.19 -18.76
N ILE A 266 5.82 9.78 -17.48
CA ILE A 266 6.97 10.06 -16.58
C ILE A 266 7.12 8.90 -15.56
N LEU A 267 7.25 7.64 -16.02
CA LEU A 267 7.21 6.46 -15.14
C LEU A 267 8.51 5.65 -15.17
N HIS A 268 8.77 4.90 -14.10
CA HIS A 268 9.95 4.04 -13.95
C HIS A 268 9.82 2.74 -14.76
N SER A 269 10.93 2.20 -15.29
CA SER A 269 10.94 0.98 -16.13
C SER A 269 10.24 -0.22 -15.49
N ASN A 270 10.31 -0.39 -14.17
CA ASN A 270 9.64 -1.50 -13.46
C ASN A 270 8.10 -1.46 -13.64
N GLN A 271 7.50 -0.27 -13.75
CA GLN A 271 6.06 -0.14 -14.02
C GLN A 271 5.72 -0.62 -15.44
N TYR A 272 6.64 -0.44 -16.40
CA TYR A 272 6.48 -0.95 -17.77
C TYR A 272 6.49 -2.48 -17.78
N PHE A 273 7.48 -3.09 -17.11
CA PHE A 273 7.57 -4.55 -17.03
C PHE A 273 6.42 -5.17 -16.26
N HIS A 274 5.90 -4.50 -15.22
CA HIS A 274 4.69 -4.93 -14.53
C HIS A 274 3.48 -5.01 -15.47
N LEU A 275 3.24 -3.97 -16.29
CA LEU A 275 2.16 -4.01 -17.28
C LEU A 275 2.37 -5.13 -18.31
N LEU A 276 3.59 -5.29 -18.83
CA LEU A 276 3.90 -6.34 -19.81
C LEU A 276 3.67 -7.74 -19.25
N ASN A 277 4.07 -7.99 -18.00
CA ASN A 277 3.84 -9.26 -17.31
C ASN A 277 2.34 -9.52 -17.09
N TRP A 278 1.57 -8.48 -16.72
CA TRP A 278 0.11 -8.59 -16.62
C TRP A 278 -0.53 -8.91 -17.98
N LEU A 279 -0.15 -8.21 -19.06
CA LEU A 279 -0.63 -8.49 -20.43
C LEU A 279 -0.27 -9.92 -20.89
N LYS A 280 0.91 -10.41 -20.53
CA LYS A 280 1.31 -11.81 -20.79
C LYS A 280 0.45 -12.79 -19.99
N GLY A 281 0.19 -12.51 -18.71
CA GLY A 281 -0.71 -13.31 -17.87
C GLY A 281 -2.13 -13.39 -18.42
N LYS A 282 -2.59 -12.34 -19.12
CA LYS A 282 -3.88 -12.31 -19.84
C LYS A 282 -3.85 -12.98 -21.22
N GLY A 283 -2.69 -13.47 -21.67
CA GLY A 283 -2.53 -14.15 -22.96
C GLY A 283 -2.58 -13.21 -24.18
N VAL A 284 -2.45 -11.89 -23.98
CA VAL A 284 -2.52 -10.91 -25.07
C VAL A 284 -1.14 -10.42 -25.53
N LEU A 285 -0.08 -10.83 -24.84
CA LEU A 285 1.31 -10.49 -25.13
C LEU A 285 2.14 -11.75 -25.39
N THR A 286 3.05 -11.67 -26.36
CA THR A 286 3.98 -12.75 -26.72
C THR A 286 5.36 -12.57 -26.06
N ASP A 287 6.12 -13.65 -25.95
CA ASP A 287 7.50 -13.60 -25.46
C ASP A 287 8.42 -12.72 -26.32
N SER A 288 8.12 -12.60 -27.62
CA SER A 288 8.88 -11.74 -28.54
C SER A 288 8.72 -10.26 -28.18
N GLU A 289 7.52 -9.84 -27.80
CA GLU A 289 7.23 -8.45 -27.41
C GLU A 289 7.92 -8.11 -26.08
N ILE A 290 7.96 -9.03 -25.10
CA ILE A 290 8.75 -8.84 -23.86
C ILE A 290 10.24 -8.69 -24.16
N LYS A 291 10.79 -9.57 -25.02
CA LYS A 291 12.22 -9.50 -25.38
C LYS A 291 12.58 -8.17 -26.06
N LYS A 292 11.69 -7.62 -26.88
CA LYS A 292 11.89 -6.27 -27.45
C LYS A 292 11.94 -5.20 -26.36
N ALA A 293 11.06 -5.26 -25.37
CA ALA A 293 11.07 -4.32 -24.26
C ALA A 293 12.39 -4.37 -23.47
N GLN A 294 12.90 -5.58 -23.19
CA GLN A 294 14.17 -5.80 -22.49
C GLN A 294 15.40 -5.25 -23.23
N GLN A 295 15.32 -5.02 -24.55
CA GLN A 295 16.41 -4.42 -25.32
C GLN A 295 16.47 -2.89 -25.18
N ILE A 296 15.38 -2.26 -24.74
CA ILE A 296 15.25 -0.79 -24.73
C ILE A 296 14.97 -0.22 -23.34
N LEU A 297 14.52 -1.05 -22.40
CA LEU A 297 14.25 -0.72 -21.00
C LEU A 297 15.01 -1.71 -20.12
N GLN A 298 15.47 -1.23 -18.97
CA GLN A 298 16.12 -2.07 -17.97
C GLN A 298 15.22 -2.15 -16.73
N GLU A 299 14.83 -3.36 -16.36
CA GLU A 299 14.17 -3.63 -15.07
C GLU A 299 15.22 -3.60 -13.97
N GLU A 300 14.92 -2.89 -12.88
CA GLU A 300 15.78 -2.85 -11.71
C GLU A 300 15.27 -3.84 -10.67
N PRO A 301 16.02 -4.91 -10.37
CA PRO A 301 15.67 -5.79 -9.25
C PRO A 301 15.92 -5.10 -7.92
N TYR A 302 15.23 -5.53 -6.87
CA TYR A 302 15.60 -5.18 -5.52
C TYR A 302 16.99 -5.75 -5.21
N SER A 303 17.94 -4.89 -4.83
CA SER A 303 19.34 -5.25 -4.59
C SER A 303 19.75 -5.15 -3.11
N GLY A 304 18.81 -4.85 -2.22
CA GLY A 304 19.10 -4.58 -0.81
C GLY A 304 19.48 -3.11 -0.54
N ILE A 305 19.89 -2.84 0.71
CA ILE A 305 20.58 -1.59 1.11
C ILE A 305 22.03 -1.94 1.43
#